data_AF-A0A094BW47-F1
#
_entry.id   AF-A0A094BW47-F1
#
_cell.length_a   1.000
_cell.length_b   1.000
_cell.length_c   1.000
_cell.angle_alpha   90.00
_cell.angle_beta   90.00
_cell.angle_gamma   90.00
#
_symmetry.space_group_name_H-M   'P 1'
#
loop_
_entity.id
_entity.type
_entity.pdbx_description
1 polymer ?
#
loop_
_entity_poly.entity_id
_entity_poly.type
_entity_poly.pdbx_seq_one_letter_code
_entity_poly.pdbx_strand_id
1 'polypeptide(L)'
;TPGITTPTYRCDAATIPVDRSIPDGGCGAKKPRLLEVLPKVTCVVRARIPTTTGTEMFLHLYQNNVDQKEHLAIVFGNTIRSRSLDAVRAGETEMDRMIRGAYTGRLYPGRTTSQLSDAPEGEEKRSEAPLVRIHSECYTGETAWSARCDCGEQLDEAARLMVLAKSNGGVIVYLRQEGRGIGLGEKLKAYNLQDLGNDTVEANLLLRHPADARSYGLATAMLRDLGQSEIRLLTNNPDKVRAVEEPNREIIVKERVAMVPLAWTGKGGIKSEEVGDYLRTKIEKMGHMLRIETAQ
;
A
#
# COMPACT_ATOMS: atom_id res chain seq x y z
N THR A 1 4.70 -10.50 18.43
CA THR A 1 4.49 -11.36 17.24
C THR A 1 3.09 -11.08 16.74
N PRO A 2 2.80 -11.06 15.42
CA PRO A 2 1.45 -10.79 14.93
C PRO A 2 0.51 -11.76 15.62
N GLY A 3 -0.36 -11.21 16.46
CA GLY A 3 -1.13 -11.98 17.42
C GLY A 3 -2.12 -12.87 16.70
N ILE A 4 -2.25 -14.08 17.23
CA ILE A 4 -3.15 -15.21 16.93
C ILE A 4 -4.65 -14.83 16.92
N THR A 5 -4.97 -13.54 16.97
CA THR A 5 -6.30 -12.94 17.14
C THR A 5 -6.72 -12.09 15.95
N THR A 6 -6.18 -12.32 14.75
CA THR A 6 -6.88 -11.88 13.54
C THR A 6 -7.95 -12.92 13.21
N PRO A 7 -9.24 -12.62 13.40
CA PRO A 7 -10.26 -13.62 13.18
C PRO A 7 -10.36 -14.02 11.71
N THR A 8 -10.46 -15.33 11.46
CA THR A 8 -10.69 -15.92 10.14
C THR A 8 -12.16 -15.83 9.76
N TYR A 9 -12.60 -14.67 9.27
CA TYR A 9 -13.96 -14.53 8.74
C TYR A 9 -14.00 -14.23 7.24
N ARG A 10 -14.91 -14.93 6.54
CA ARG A 10 -15.33 -14.64 5.17
C ARG A 10 -16.31 -13.47 5.21
N CYS A 11 -15.82 -12.27 4.98
CA CYS A 11 -16.67 -11.14 4.64
C CYS A 11 -15.95 -10.42 3.51
N ASP A 12 -16.56 -10.44 2.32
CA ASP A 12 -16.01 -9.75 1.16
C ASP A 12 -16.16 -8.25 1.41
N ALA A 13 -15.07 -7.50 1.25
CA ALA A 13 -15.07 -6.06 1.49
C ALA A 13 -16.01 -5.36 0.49
N ALA A 14 -16.82 -4.40 0.95
CA ALA A 14 -17.75 -3.67 0.10
C ALA A 14 -16.99 -2.94 -1.02
N THR A 15 -17.36 -3.22 -2.27
CA THR A 15 -16.80 -2.61 -3.48
C THR A 15 -17.74 -1.53 -4.01
N ILE A 16 -17.15 -0.41 -4.45
CA ILE A 16 -17.89 0.71 -5.05
C ILE A 16 -17.22 1.04 -6.39
N PRO A 17 -17.95 0.95 -7.53
CA PRO A 17 -17.44 1.40 -8.82
C PRO A 17 -17.04 2.88 -8.74
N VAL A 18 -15.91 3.23 -9.37
CA VAL A 18 -15.48 4.62 -9.46
C VAL A 18 -16.27 5.29 -10.59
N ASP A 19 -17.10 6.28 -10.26
CA ASP A 19 -17.80 7.10 -11.26
C ASP A 19 -16.80 8.05 -11.94
N ARG A 20 -16.63 7.88 -13.25
CA ARG A 20 -15.63 8.57 -14.09
C ARG A 20 -16.19 9.82 -14.76
N SER A 21 -17.49 10.09 -14.61
CA SER A 21 -18.21 11.17 -15.30
C SER A 21 -18.12 12.52 -14.61
N ILE A 22 -17.64 12.56 -13.36
CA ILE A 22 -17.57 13.76 -12.53
C ILE A 22 -16.10 14.24 -12.44
N PRO A 23 -15.75 15.42 -13.03
CA PRO A 23 -14.40 15.98 -12.96
C PRO A 23 -13.98 16.39 -11.55
N ASP A 24 -14.94 16.73 -10.69
CA ASP A 24 -14.74 17.24 -9.33
C ASP A 24 -15.53 16.38 -8.31
N GLY A 25 -15.12 15.13 -8.13
CA GLY A 25 -15.57 14.29 -7.01
C GLY A 25 -14.58 14.37 -5.84
N GLY A 26 -14.58 15.45 -5.05
CA GLY A 26 -13.71 15.54 -3.87
C GLY A 26 -14.04 16.66 -2.89
N CYS A 27 -14.30 16.28 -1.63
CA CYS A 27 -14.44 17.18 -0.49
C CYS A 27 -13.05 17.57 0.04
N GLY A 28 -12.58 18.77 -0.30
CA GLY A 28 -11.35 19.37 0.24
C GLY A 28 -10.73 20.40 -0.70
N ALA A 29 -10.38 21.59 -0.18
CA ALA A 29 -10.01 22.77 -0.96
C ALA A 29 -8.63 22.73 -1.67
N LYS A 30 -7.82 21.68 -1.50
CA LYS A 30 -6.51 21.54 -2.16
C LYS A 30 -6.39 20.20 -2.87
N LYS A 31 -6.27 20.23 -4.20
CA LYS A 31 -5.92 19.06 -5.02
C LYS A 31 -4.50 18.59 -4.64
N PRO A 32 -4.24 17.27 -4.52
CA PRO A 32 -2.88 16.77 -4.32
C PRO A 32 -1.98 17.24 -5.47
N ARG A 33 -0.71 17.55 -5.19
CA ARG A 33 0.26 17.87 -6.25
C ARG A 33 0.47 16.63 -7.11
N LEU A 34 -0.15 16.62 -8.29
CA LEU A 34 0.12 15.65 -9.32
C LEU A 34 1.49 15.95 -9.94
N LEU A 35 2.28 14.92 -10.18
CA LEU A 35 3.53 15.06 -10.91
C LEU A 35 3.23 15.04 -12.41
N GLU A 36 3.78 15.99 -13.16
CA GLU A 36 3.67 16.03 -14.63
C GLU A 36 4.37 14.84 -15.28
N VAL A 37 5.45 14.35 -14.65
CA VAL A 37 6.24 13.20 -15.09
C VAL A 37 6.32 12.19 -13.97
N LEU A 38 6.04 10.92 -14.26
CA LEU A 38 6.17 9.85 -13.29
C LEU A 38 7.65 9.67 -12.85
N PRO A 39 7.90 9.40 -11.56
CA PRO A 39 9.21 9.01 -11.08
C PRO A 39 9.77 7.80 -11.82
N LYS A 40 11.09 7.78 -12.02
CA LYS A 40 11.79 6.59 -12.49
C LYS A 40 12.03 5.68 -11.29
N VAL A 41 11.61 4.42 -11.42
CA VAL A 41 11.79 3.40 -10.39
C VAL A 41 12.46 2.16 -10.96
N THR A 42 13.26 1.50 -10.13
CA THR A 42 13.93 0.26 -10.48
C THR A 42 13.79 -0.72 -9.33
N CYS A 43 13.24 -1.90 -9.61
CA CYS A 43 13.23 -3.01 -8.67
C CYS A 43 14.64 -3.61 -8.60
N VAL A 44 15.29 -3.44 -7.45
CA VAL A 44 16.68 -3.84 -7.23
C VAL A 44 16.77 -5.32 -6.94
N VAL A 45 15.92 -5.80 -6.03
CA VAL A 45 15.93 -7.17 -5.52
C VAL A 45 14.52 -7.64 -5.19
N ARG A 46 14.29 -8.95 -5.35
CA ARG A 46 13.09 -9.64 -4.91
C ARG A 46 13.45 -10.87 -4.07
N ALA A 47 12.75 -11.06 -2.95
CA ALA A 47 12.89 -12.27 -2.14
C ALA A 47 11.53 -12.89 -1.81
N ARG A 48 11.46 -14.23 -1.80
CA ARG A 48 10.30 -14.96 -1.27
C ARG A 48 10.31 -14.87 0.25
N ILE A 49 9.20 -14.46 0.84
CA ILE A 49 9.00 -14.46 2.29
C ILE A 49 8.02 -15.59 2.65
N PRO A 50 8.48 -16.63 3.35
CA PRO A 50 7.59 -17.67 3.85
C PRO A 50 6.54 -17.09 4.79
N THR A 51 5.27 -17.43 4.56
CA THR A 51 4.15 -17.04 5.45
C THR A 51 3.65 -18.26 6.21
N THR A 52 3.08 -18.04 7.40
CA THR A 52 2.47 -19.10 8.23
C THR A 52 1.23 -19.72 7.60
N THR A 53 0.61 -19.02 6.65
CA THR A 53 -0.60 -19.47 5.93
C THR A 53 -0.27 -20.29 4.68
N GLY A 54 1.01 -20.47 4.35
CA GLY A 54 1.45 -21.15 3.14
C GLY A 54 1.31 -20.33 1.86
N THR A 55 0.82 -19.09 1.96
CA THR A 55 0.66 -18.17 0.83
C THR A 55 2.02 -17.77 0.27
N GLU A 56 2.16 -17.79 -1.05
CA GLU A 56 3.36 -17.26 -1.71
C GLU A 56 3.37 -15.74 -1.59
N MET A 57 4.37 -15.21 -0.90
CA MET A 57 4.56 -13.77 -0.72
C MET A 57 5.98 -13.40 -1.14
N PHE A 58 6.12 -12.30 -1.86
CA PHE A 58 7.39 -11.78 -2.34
C PHE A 58 7.53 -10.32 -1.95
N LEU A 59 8.69 -9.96 -1.39
CA LEU A 59 9.07 -8.56 -1.21
C LEU A 59 9.91 -8.11 -2.38
N HIS A 60 9.54 -6.99 -2.97
CA HIS A 60 10.28 -6.29 -4.00
C HIS A 60 10.80 -4.97 -3.43
N LEU A 61 12.11 -4.75 -3.51
CA LEU A 61 12.76 -3.52 -3.08
C LEU A 61 12.99 -2.60 -4.27
N TYR A 62 12.52 -1.36 -4.16
CA TYR A 62 12.60 -0.35 -5.20
C TYR A 62 13.51 0.80 -4.80
N GLN A 63 14.34 1.22 -5.75
CA GLN A 63 15.04 2.50 -5.75
C GLN A 63 14.36 3.47 -6.73
N ASN A 64 14.57 4.76 -6.52
CA ASN A 64 13.92 5.81 -7.30
C ASN A 64 14.80 7.05 -7.48
N ASN A 65 14.35 8.00 -8.30
CA ASN A 65 15.07 9.24 -8.61
C ASN A 65 14.50 10.49 -7.93
N VAL A 66 13.52 10.35 -7.03
CA VAL A 66 12.84 11.46 -6.34
C VAL A 66 13.37 11.64 -4.93
N ASP A 67 13.66 10.54 -4.23
CA ASP A 67 14.30 10.55 -2.92
C ASP A 67 15.41 9.49 -2.82
N GLN A 68 16.10 9.48 -1.68
CA GLN A 68 17.18 8.54 -1.36
C GLN A 68 16.68 7.32 -0.57
N LYS A 69 15.37 7.10 -0.53
CA LYS A 69 14.77 6.03 0.25
C LYS A 69 14.50 4.82 -0.62
N GLU A 70 14.59 3.66 0.01
CA GLU A 70 14.10 2.43 -0.59
C GLU A 70 12.61 2.29 -0.29
N HIS A 71 11.84 1.82 -1.26
CA HIS A 71 10.41 1.55 -1.10
C HIS A 71 10.14 0.08 -1.36
N LEU A 72 9.03 -0.44 -0.82
CA LEU A 72 8.74 -1.87 -0.90
C LEU A 72 7.44 -2.12 -1.64
N ALA A 73 7.38 -3.19 -2.41
CA ALA A 73 6.12 -3.79 -2.84
C ALA A 73 6.01 -5.21 -2.30
N ILE A 74 4.98 -5.45 -1.51
CA ILE A 74 4.62 -6.77 -0.98
C ILE A 74 3.65 -7.39 -1.98
N VAL A 75 4.08 -8.43 -2.66
CA VAL A 75 3.31 -9.11 -3.71
C VAL A 75 2.84 -10.45 -3.18
N PHE A 76 1.53 -10.69 -3.27
CA PHE A 76 0.87 -11.94 -2.90
C PHE A 76 0.56 -12.73 -4.17
N GLY A 77 0.99 -13.98 -4.23
CA GLY A 77 0.99 -14.82 -5.42
C GLY A 77 2.31 -14.73 -6.21
N ASN A 78 2.40 -15.46 -7.33
CA ASN A 78 3.60 -15.60 -8.14
C ASN A 78 3.44 -15.10 -9.59
N THR A 79 2.27 -14.57 -9.94
CA THR A 79 1.91 -14.11 -11.29
C THR A 79 2.31 -12.67 -11.56
N ILE A 80 2.42 -11.84 -10.51
CA ILE A 80 2.82 -10.43 -10.62
C ILE A 80 4.34 -10.33 -10.59
N ARG A 81 4.91 -9.74 -11.64
CA ARG A 81 6.36 -9.62 -11.82
C ARG A 81 6.76 -8.21 -12.22
N SER A 82 7.95 -7.81 -11.80
CA SER A 82 8.54 -6.51 -12.14
C SER A 82 9.31 -6.59 -13.45
N ARG A 83 9.05 -5.64 -14.35
CA ARG A 83 9.74 -5.49 -15.65
C ARG A 83 11.21 -5.12 -15.44
N SER A 84 11.49 -4.13 -14.59
CA SER A 84 12.87 -3.70 -14.30
C SER A 84 13.68 -4.76 -13.55
N LEU A 85 13.02 -5.59 -12.73
CA LEU A 85 13.64 -6.79 -12.17
C LEU A 85 13.92 -7.79 -13.30
N ASP A 86 12.96 -8.16 -14.13
CA ASP A 86 13.20 -9.21 -15.12
C ASP A 86 14.05 -8.75 -16.32
N ALA A 87 14.40 -7.47 -16.45
CA ALA A 87 15.33 -7.00 -17.46
C ALA A 87 16.72 -7.66 -17.30
N VAL A 88 17.38 -7.96 -18.42
CA VAL A 88 18.78 -8.42 -18.43
C VAL A 88 19.69 -7.22 -18.23
N ARG A 89 20.66 -7.34 -17.31
CA ARG A 89 21.65 -6.29 -17.05
C ARG A 89 22.96 -6.62 -17.77
N ALA A 90 23.67 -5.59 -18.25
CA ALA A 90 24.93 -5.79 -18.95
C ALA A 90 25.98 -6.43 -18.02
N GLY A 91 26.60 -7.52 -18.47
CA GLY A 91 27.61 -8.27 -17.69
C GLY A 91 27.05 -9.14 -16.56
N GLU A 92 25.72 -9.27 -16.44
CA GLU A 92 25.06 -10.09 -15.41
C GLU A 92 25.20 -11.59 -15.72
N THR A 93 25.64 -12.37 -14.73
CA THR A 93 25.63 -13.84 -14.81
C THR A 93 24.25 -14.40 -14.41
N GLU A 94 23.97 -15.67 -14.77
CA GLU A 94 22.76 -16.35 -14.29
C GLU A 94 22.68 -16.41 -12.75
N MET A 95 23.84 -16.51 -12.08
CA MET A 95 23.89 -16.52 -10.63
C MET A 95 23.52 -15.15 -10.05
N ASP A 96 24.07 -14.05 -10.60
CA ASP A 96 23.72 -12.69 -10.18
C ASP A 96 22.22 -12.42 -10.35
N ARG A 97 21.68 -12.91 -11.47
CA ARG A 97 20.26 -12.83 -11.79
C ARG A 97 19.38 -13.59 -10.79
N MET A 98 19.81 -14.76 -10.33
CA MET A 98 19.14 -15.50 -9.25
C MET A 98 19.30 -14.81 -7.88
N ILE A 99 20.49 -14.27 -7.56
CA ILE A 99 20.78 -13.59 -6.29
C ILE A 99 19.87 -12.38 -6.08
N ARG A 100 19.70 -11.56 -7.12
CA ARG A 100 18.75 -10.42 -7.06
C ARG A 100 17.28 -10.85 -7.16
N GLY A 101 17.02 -12.13 -7.38
CA GLY A 101 15.68 -12.69 -7.37
C GLY A 101 14.94 -12.65 -8.71
N ALA A 102 15.59 -12.40 -9.84
CA ALA A 102 14.96 -12.45 -11.17
C ALA A 102 14.95 -13.86 -11.76
N TYR A 103 14.16 -14.75 -11.14
CA TYR A 103 14.00 -16.12 -11.57
C TYR A 103 12.52 -16.51 -11.67
N THR A 104 12.21 -17.59 -12.38
CA THR A 104 10.88 -18.24 -12.39
C THR A 104 10.89 -19.52 -11.55
N GLY A 105 9.73 -19.91 -11.02
CA GLY A 105 9.59 -21.07 -10.14
C GLY A 105 10.29 -20.93 -8.78
N ARG A 106 10.63 -22.07 -8.15
CA ARG A 106 11.30 -22.12 -6.83
C ARG A 106 12.80 -22.33 -6.97
N LEU A 107 13.59 -21.66 -6.13
CA LEU A 107 15.02 -21.93 -6.01
C LEU A 107 15.26 -23.22 -5.22
N TYR A 108 16.32 -23.92 -5.57
CA TYR A 108 16.81 -25.12 -4.89
C TYR A 108 18.35 -25.16 -4.97
N PRO A 109 19.03 -25.82 -4.00
CA PRO A 109 20.49 -25.94 -4.03
C PRO A 109 20.98 -26.58 -5.34
N GLY A 110 22.01 -26.00 -5.96
CA GLY A 110 22.58 -26.48 -7.22
C GLY A 110 21.87 -26.00 -8.50
N ARG A 111 20.84 -25.15 -8.40
CA ARG A 111 20.22 -24.51 -9.56
C ARG A 111 21.20 -23.60 -10.29
N THR A 112 21.25 -23.70 -11.62
CA THR A 112 22.18 -22.95 -12.48
C THR A 112 21.48 -21.97 -13.44
N THR A 113 20.19 -22.12 -13.67
CA THR A 113 19.42 -21.29 -14.61
C THR A 113 18.32 -20.49 -13.91
N SER A 114 18.16 -19.23 -14.29
CA SER A 114 17.13 -18.33 -13.76
C SER A 114 15.73 -18.65 -14.29
N GLN A 115 15.61 -19.27 -15.46
CA GLN A 115 14.34 -19.66 -16.07
C GLN A 115 14.12 -21.18 -15.97
N LEU A 116 12.91 -21.58 -15.60
CA LEU A 116 12.40 -22.95 -15.73
C LEU A 116 11.48 -23.02 -16.95
N SER A 117 11.68 -24.04 -17.81
CA SER A 117 10.92 -24.29 -19.04
C SER A 117 9.45 -24.63 -18.81
N ASP A 118 9.09 -25.08 -17.60
CA ASP A 118 7.71 -25.33 -17.19
C ASP A 118 7.08 -24.14 -16.45
N ALA A 119 7.72 -22.97 -16.48
CA ALA A 119 7.00 -21.75 -16.12
C ALA A 119 5.86 -21.63 -17.14
N PRO A 120 4.59 -21.59 -16.72
CA PRO A 120 3.50 -21.47 -17.67
C PRO A 120 3.82 -20.26 -18.56
N GLU A 121 4.08 -20.53 -19.84
CA GLU A 121 3.99 -19.51 -20.88
C GLU A 121 2.67 -18.80 -20.61
N GLY A 122 2.71 -17.47 -20.56
CA GLY A 122 1.60 -16.66 -20.06
C GLY A 122 0.28 -17.00 -20.75
N GLU A 123 -0.48 -17.93 -20.18
CA GLU A 123 -1.88 -18.11 -20.50
C GLU A 123 -2.64 -17.02 -19.75
N GLU A 124 -2.79 -15.92 -20.47
CA GLU A 124 -3.65 -14.79 -20.16
C GLU A 124 -5.10 -15.25 -19.93
N LYS A 125 -5.43 -15.57 -18.69
CA LYS A 125 -6.75 -15.25 -18.14
C LYS A 125 -6.59 -14.65 -16.74
N ARG A 126 -6.11 -13.40 -16.69
CA ARG A 126 -6.49 -12.52 -15.58
C ARG A 126 -7.99 -12.27 -15.71
N SER A 127 -8.83 -13.05 -15.03
CA SER A 127 -10.27 -12.79 -15.08
C SER A 127 -10.61 -11.45 -14.42
N GLU A 128 -9.76 -10.97 -13.49
CA GLU A 128 -9.99 -9.77 -12.71
C GLU A 128 -8.69 -9.03 -12.34
N ALA A 129 -8.79 -7.72 -12.17
CA ALA A 129 -7.68 -6.86 -11.74
C ALA A 129 -7.23 -7.20 -10.31
N PRO A 130 -5.93 -7.13 -9.98
CA PRO A 130 -5.46 -7.43 -8.63
C PRO A 130 -5.95 -6.39 -7.62
N LEU A 131 -6.11 -6.84 -6.38
CA LEU A 131 -6.35 -5.95 -5.26
C LEU A 131 -5.04 -5.23 -4.92
N VAL A 132 -5.10 -3.91 -4.76
CA VAL A 132 -3.94 -3.06 -4.50
C VAL A 132 -4.19 -2.18 -3.30
N ARG A 133 -3.19 -2.09 -2.42
CA ARG A 133 -3.17 -1.18 -1.27
C ARG A 133 -1.95 -0.28 -1.36
N ILE A 134 -2.15 1.03 -1.38
CA ILE A 134 -1.06 2.00 -1.20
C ILE A 134 -0.97 2.34 0.28
N HIS A 135 0.06 1.82 0.92
CA HIS A 135 0.32 2.00 2.34
C HIS A 135 1.44 3.00 2.56
N SER A 136 1.25 3.92 3.49
CA SER A 136 2.31 4.86 3.91
C SER A 136 2.81 4.38 5.26
N GLU A 137 4.11 4.19 5.36
CA GLU A 137 4.81 3.77 6.57
C GLU A 137 4.31 4.52 7.81
N CYS A 138 4.01 3.75 8.84
CA CYS A 138 3.66 4.22 10.17
C CYS A 138 4.29 3.28 11.21
N TYR A 139 5.56 3.51 11.52
CA TYR A 139 6.36 2.73 12.45
C TYR A 139 5.67 2.53 13.80
N THR A 140 5.08 3.60 14.36
CA THR A 140 4.42 3.54 15.67
C THR A 140 3.19 2.61 15.66
N GLY A 141 2.38 2.65 14.61
CA GLY A 141 1.19 1.81 14.48
C GLY A 141 1.52 0.36 14.10
N GLU A 142 2.50 0.17 13.22
CA GLU A 142 2.82 -1.13 12.61
C GLU A 142 3.78 -1.96 13.46
N THR A 143 4.77 -1.32 14.08
CA THR A 143 5.85 -2.01 14.82
C THR A 143 5.76 -1.79 16.32
N ALA A 144 5.37 -0.59 16.77
CA ALA A 144 5.31 -0.25 18.19
C ALA A 144 3.93 -0.45 18.84
N TRP A 145 2.98 -1.08 18.14
CA TRP A 145 1.62 -1.38 18.64
C TRP A 145 0.86 -0.17 19.19
N SER A 146 1.09 1.01 18.61
CA SER A 146 0.46 2.25 19.07
C SER A 146 -1.05 2.23 18.92
N ALA A 147 -1.76 2.60 19.99
CA ALA A 147 -3.19 2.83 19.99
C ALA A 147 -3.58 4.26 19.61
N ARG A 148 -2.67 5.06 19.01
CA ARG A 148 -2.96 6.40 18.49
C ARG A 148 -3.50 6.41 17.07
N CYS A 149 -3.35 5.30 16.35
CA CYS A 149 -3.78 5.22 14.96
C CYS A 149 -4.10 3.77 14.57
N ASP A 150 -4.89 3.62 13.51
CA ASP A 150 -5.30 2.33 12.95
C ASP A 150 -4.34 1.80 11.87
N CYS A 151 -3.13 2.36 11.73
CA CYS A 151 -2.27 2.07 10.58
C CYS A 151 -1.77 0.62 10.55
N GLY A 152 -1.45 0.04 11.72
CA GLY A 152 -1.06 -1.36 11.84
C GLY A 152 -2.20 -2.29 11.41
N GLU A 153 -3.40 -2.05 11.92
CA GLU A 153 -4.59 -2.84 11.57
C GLU A 153 -4.93 -2.78 10.08
N GLN A 154 -4.81 -1.59 9.49
CA GLN A 154 -5.03 -1.43 8.06
C GLN A 154 -4.02 -2.21 7.21
N LEU A 155 -2.77 -2.35 7.68
CA LEU A 155 -1.75 -3.14 6.98
C LEU A 155 -2.05 -4.64 7.11
N ASP A 156 -2.37 -5.10 8.31
CA ASP A 156 -2.72 -6.50 8.60
C ASP A 156 -3.97 -6.93 7.83
N GLU A 157 -5.02 -6.10 7.85
CA GLU A 157 -6.26 -6.37 7.13
C GLU A 157 -6.05 -6.36 5.62
N ALA A 158 -5.24 -5.42 5.10
CA ALA A 158 -4.86 -5.47 3.69
C ALA A 158 -4.21 -6.81 3.35
N ALA A 159 -3.19 -7.23 4.11
CA ALA A 159 -2.51 -8.50 3.86
C ALA A 159 -3.47 -9.69 3.95
N ARG A 160 -4.38 -9.70 4.92
CA ARG A 160 -5.42 -10.73 5.07
C ARG A 160 -6.31 -10.81 3.83
N LEU A 161 -6.81 -9.69 3.34
CA LEU A 161 -7.65 -9.63 2.13
C LEU A 161 -6.89 -10.10 0.89
N MET A 162 -5.60 -9.74 0.75
CA MET A 162 -4.77 -10.19 -0.38
C MET A 162 -4.56 -11.72 -0.37
N VAL A 163 -4.39 -12.32 0.82
CA VAL A 163 -4.29 -13.78 0.97
C VAL A 163 -5.59 -14.48 0.60
N LEU A 164 -6.74 -13.90 0.97
CA LEU A 164 -8.05 -14.48 0.69
C LEU A 164 -8.47 -14.37 -0.78
N ALA A 165 -7.94 -13.40 -1.53
CA ALA A 165 -8.25 -13.15 -2.93
C ALA A 165 -7.73 -14.23 -3.91
N LYS A 166 -7.31 -15.41 -3.40
CA LYS A 166 -6.80 -16.68 -4.00
C LYS A 166 -6.46 -16.74 -5.50
N SER A 167 -7.25 -16.19 -6.41
CA SER A 167 -7.08 -16.27 -7.87
C SER A 167 -6.36 -15.08 -8.52
N ASN A 168 -6.39 -13.87 -7.94
CA ASN A 168 -5.99 -12.66 -8.67
C ASN A 168 -4.64 -12.06 -8.21
N GLY A 169 -4.05 -12.62 -7.16
CA GLY A 169 -2.91 -12.02 -6.48
C GLY A 169 -3.25 -10.68 -5.82
N GLY A 170 -2.23 -10.03 -5.24
CA GLY A 170 -2.41 -8.77 -4.54
C GLY A 170 -1.11 -8.00 -4.38
N VAL A 171 -1.19 -6.68 -4.28
CA VAL A 171 -0.02 -5.81 -4.09
C VAL A 171 -0.26 -4.82 -2.97
N ILE A 172 0.63 -4.80 -1.98
CA ILE A 172 0.76 -3.68 -1.04
C ILE A 172 1.98 -2.88 -1.46
N VAL A 173 1.76 -1.67 -1.99
CA VAL A 173 2.83 -0.69 -2.21
C VAL A 173 3.09 0.00 -0.88
N TYR A 174 4.22 -0.30 -0.26
CA TYR A 174 4.65 0.24 1.01
C TYR A 174 5.63 1.39 0.80
N LEU A 175 5.13 2.61 0.94
CA LEU A 175 5.89 3.83 0.76
C LEU A 175 6.50 4.28 2.09
N ARG A 176 7.83 4.44 2.13
CA ARG A 176 8.59 4.90 3.31
C ARG A 176 8.51 6.42 3.53
N GLN A 177 7.27 6.89 3.70
CA GLN A 177 6.89 8.29 3.89
C GLN A 177 6.20 8.51 5.23
N GLU A 178 6.91 8.15 6.30
CA GLU A 178 6.48 8.32 7.70
C GLU A 178 5.96 9.74 8.01
N GLY A 179 4.97 9.82 8.91
CA GLY A 179 4.43 11.08 9.40
C GLY A 179 3.72 11.91 8.34
N ARG A 180 3.25 11.31 7.23
CA ARG A 180 2.76 12.05 6.04
C ARG A 180 3.85 12.84 5.33
N GLY A 181 5.07 12.31 5.35
CA GLY A 181 6.22 12.89 4.65
C GLY A 181 7.13 13.76 5.52
N ILE A 182 6.74 14.08 6.76
CA ILE A 182 7.56 14.88 7.69
C ILE A 182 8.61 14.04 8.45
N GLY A 183 8.46 12.71 8.45
CA GLY A 183 9.36 11.79 9.14
C GLY A 183 8.98 11.49 10.60
N LEU A 184 9.64 10.48 11.17
CA LEU A 184 9.31 9.94 12.50
C LEU A 184 9.58 10.95 13.63
N GLY A 185 10.74 11.63 13.60
CA GLY A 185 11.11 12.57 14.67
C GLY A 185 10.09 13.70 14.83
N GLU A 186 9.66 14.29 13.71
CA GLU A 186 8.65 15.36 13.70
C GLU A 186 7.27 14.85 14.10
N LYS A 187 6.90 13.63 13.71
CA LYS A 187 5.67 12.97 14.19
C LYS A 187 5.65 12.81 15.71
N LEU A 188 6.78 12.41 16.31
CA LEU A 188 6.88 12.27 17.77
C LEU A 188 6.80 13.62 18.48
N LYS A 189 7.35 14.70 17.89
CA LYS A 189 7.14 16.05 18.41
C LYS A 189 5.66 16.46 18.35
N ALA A 190 4.97 16.15 17.25
CA ALA A 190 3.54 16.42 17.12
C ALA A 190 2.71 15.67 18.16
N TYR A 191 3.10 14.44 18.50
CA TYR A 191 2.51 13.68 19.60
C TYR A 191 2.69 14.36 20.96
N ASN A 192 3.89 14.85 21.27
CA ASN A 192 4.10 15.59 22.51
C ASN A 192 3.23 16.85 22.59
N LEU A 193 3.05 17.57 21.47
CA LEU A 193 2.16 18.74 21.43
C LEU A 193 0.68 18.37 21.63
N GLN A 194 0.25 17.22 21.10
CA GLN A 194 -1.09 16.70 21.33
C GLN A 194 -1.31 16.31 22.79
N ASP A 195 -0.32 15.67 23.42
CA ASP A 195 -0.37 15.33 24.86
C ASP A 195 -0.35 16.58 25.76
N LEU A 196 0.13 17.71 25.24
CA LEU A 196 0.03 19.03 25.87
C LEU A 196 -1.32 19.73 25.62
N GLY A 197 -2.25 19.09 24.91
CA GLY A 197 -3.62 19.56 24.68
C GLY A 197 -3.87 20.27 23.34
N ASN A 198 -2.88 20.32 22.44
CA ASN A 198 -3.09 20.91 21.11
C ASN A 198 -3.82 19.93 20.19
N ASP A 199 -4.70 20.41 19.33
CA ASP A 199 -5.32 19.53 18.35
C ASP A 199 -4.31 19.09 17.26
N THR A 200 -4.65 18.08 16.45
CA THR A 200 -3.73 17.56 15.41
C THR A 200 -3.33 18.62 14.38
N VAL A 201 -4.18 19.60 14.09
CA VAL A 201 -3.91 20.66 13.12
C VAL A 201 -3.00 21.71 13.75
N GLU A 202 -3.30 22.15 14.97
CA GLU A 202 -2.51 23.07 15.77
C GLU A 202 -1.09 22.56 15.99
N ALA A 203 -0.94 21.29 16.37
CA ALA A 203 0.36 20.65 16.54
C ALA A 203 1.21 20.72 15.24
N ASN A 204 0.60 20.51 14.07
CA ASN A 204 1.30 20.63 12.79
C ASN A 204 1.63 22.09 12.44
N LEU A 205 0.73 23.04 12.74
CA LEU A 205 0.97 24.47 12.53
C LEU A 205 2.11 24.99 13.39
N LEU A 206 2.17 24.59 14.66
CA LEU A 206 3.25 24.93 15.60
C LEU A 206 4.61 24.43 15.10
N LEU A 207 4.64 23.24 14.49
CA LEU A 207 5.83 22.67 13.88
C LEU A 207 6.10 23.18 12.45
N ARG A 208 5.24 24.06 11.91
CA ARG A 208 5.30 24.62 10.54
C ARG A 208 5.28 23.55 9.45
N HIS A 209 4.61 22.43 9.71
CA HIS A 209 4.48 21.32 8.77
C HIS A 209 3.25 21.49 7.87
N PRO A 210 3.31 21.07 6.59
CA PRO A 210 2.12 20.95 5.76
C PRO A 210 1.20 19.85 6.31
N ALA A 211 -0.12 19.99 6.11
CA ALA A 211 -1.10 18.99 6.54
C ALA A 211 -0.90 17.60 5.88
N ASP A 212 -0.33 17.59 4.67
CA ASP A 212 0.09 16.40 3.95
C ASP A 212 1.19 16.76 2.94
N ALA A 213 2.38 16.17 3.07
CA ALA A 213 3.51 16.34 2.15
C ALA A 213 3.70 15.14 1.20
N ARG A 214 2.80 14.16 1.23
CA ARG A 214 2.97 12.91 0.49
C ARG A 214 2.80 13.12 -1.01
N SER A 215 3.57 12.35 -1.77
CA SER A 215 3.39 12.17 -3.21
C SER A 215 3.12 10.69 -3.49
N TYR A 216 2.11 10.41 -4.31
CA TYR A 216 1.74 9.04 -4.69
C TYR A 216 2.22 8.65 -6.08
N GLY A 217 2.90 9.55 -6.82
CA GLY A 217 3.43 9.23 -8.15
C GLY A 217 4.44 8.07 -8.12
N LEU A 218 5.15 7.90 -7.00
CA LEU A 218 6.05 6.77 -6.80
C LEU A 218 5.30 5.43 -6.76
N ALA A 219 4.11 5.39 -6.12
CA ALA A 219 3.29 4.20 -6.11
C ALA A 219 2.78 3.84 -7.51
N THR A 220 2.36 4.84 -8.28
CA THR A 220 1.96 4.66 -9.68
C THR A 220 3.12 4.09 -10.50
N ALA A 221 4.32 4.64 -10.38
CA ALA A 221 5.51 4.14 -11.07
C ALA A 221 5.84 2.68 -10.70
N MET A 222 5.81 2.34 -9.41
CA MET A 222 6.06 0.96 -8.93
C MET A 222 5.01 -0.03 -9.46
N LEU A 223 3.73 0.34 -9.49
CA LEU A 223 2.66 -0.52 -10.00
C LEU A 223 2.80 -0.75 -11.51
N ARG A 224 3.19 0.28 -12.29
CA ARG A 224 3.50 0.11 -13.71
C ARG A 224 4.68 -0.82 -13.96
N ASP A 225 5.73 -0.71 -13.13
CA ASP A 225 6.87 -1.62 -13.23
C ASP A 225 6.47 -3.07 -12.91
N LEU A 226 5.54 -3.28 -11.97
CA LEU A 226 4.89 -4.57 -11.69
C LEU A 226 3.90 -5.03 -12.80
N GLY A 227 3.85 -4.33 -13.93
CA GLY A 227 3.00 -4.66 -15.07
C GLY A 227 1.51 -4.43 -14.85
N GLN A 228 1.13 -3.56 -13.91
CA GLN A 228 -0.27 -3.26 -13.61
C GLN A 228 -0.77 -2.05 -14.39
N SER A 229 -1.84 -2.24 -15.15
CA SER A 229 -2.58 -1.17 -15.85
C SER A 229 -3.97 -0.95 -15.25
N GLU A 230 -4.55 -1.98 -14.63
CA GLU A 230 -5.86 -1.94 -14.02
C GLU A 230 -5.79 -2.54 -12.62
N ILE A 231 -6.41 -1.88 -11.63
CA ILE A 231 -6.36 -2.29 -10.23
C ILE A 231 -7.71 -2.16 -9.53
N ARG A 232 -7.85 -2.87 -8.42
CA ARG A 232 -8.93 -2.71 -7.44
C ARG A 232 -8.31 -2.07 -6.21
N LEU A 233 -8.61 -0.79 -5.94
CA LEU A 233 -7.85 -0.01 -4.96
C LEU A 233 -8.51 -0.03 -3.58
N LEU A 234 -7.80 -0.57 -2.58
CA LEU A 234 -8.21 -0.65 -1.18
C LEU A 234 -7.93 0.67 -0.44
N THR A 235 -8.87 1.61 -0.48
CA THR A 235 -8.73 2.95 0.10
C THR A 235 -10.06 3.60 0.48
N ASN A 236 -10.03 4.42 1.53
CA ASN A 236 -11.08 5.40 1.83
C ASN A 236 -10.63 6.84 1.57
N ASN A 237 -9.36 7.04 1.21
CA ASN A 237 -8.86 8.36 0.85
C ASN A 237 -9.12 8.60 -0.65
N PRO A 238 -9.98 9.58 -1.02
CA PRO A 238 -10.25 9.92 -2.42
C PRO A 238 -9.00 10.47 -3.12
N ASP A 239 -8.08 11.12 -2.40
CA ASP A 239 -6.83 11.64 -2.96
C ASP A 239 -5.93 10.53 -3.49
N LYS A 240 -5.96 9.35 -2.85
CA LYS A 240 -5.21 8.18 -3.35
C LYS A 240 -5.79 7.65 -4.65
N VAL A 241 -7.10 7.75 -4.85
CA VAL A 241 -7.74 7.33 -6.12
C VAL A 241 -7.28 8.28 -7.23
N ARG A 242 -7.43 9.59 -7.01
CA ARG A 242 -7.04 10.63 -7.98
C ARG A 242 -5.54 10.57 -8.32
N ALA A 243 -4.68 10.45 -7.31
CA ALA A 243 -3.24 10.47 -7.55
C ALA A 243 -2.71 9.23 -8.29
N VAL A 244 -3.51 8.15 -8.37
CA VAL A 244 -3.19 6.97 -9.19
C VAL A 244 -3.74 7.12 -10.61
N GLU A 245 -4.91 7.74 -10.78
CA GLU A 245 -5.57 7.91 -12.10
C GLU A 245 -5.12 9.18 -12.87
N GLU A 246 -4.63 10.22 -12.22
CA GLU A 246 -4.27 11.50 -12.86
C GLU A 246 -2.74 11.73 -12.86
N PRO A 247 -2.14 12.51 -13.79
CA PRO A 247 -2.74 13.27 -14.88
C PRO A 247 -2.98 12.48 -16.19
N ASN A 248 -2.34 11.32 -16.37
CA ASN A 248 -2.32 10.60 -17.66
C ASN A 248 -3.05 9.24 -17.66
N ARG A 249 -3.80 8.88 -16.60
CA ARG A 249 -4.50 7.57 -16.48
C ARG A 249 -3.60 6.37 -16.73
N GLU A 250 -2.38 6.48 -16.22
CA GLU A 250 -1.36 5.43 -16.31
C GLU A 250 -1.79 4.13 -15.63
N ILE A 251 -2.68 4.24 -14.64
CA ILE A 251 -3.35 3.11 -13.98
C ILE A 251 -4.83 3.42 -13.86
N ILE A 252 -5.67 2.45 -14.19
CA ILE A 252 -7.13 2.53 -14.13
C ILE A 252 -7.61 1.87 -12.84
N VAL A 253 -8.35 2.61 -12.01
CA VAL A 253 -9.02 2.03 -10.84
C VAL A 253 -10.38 1.50 -11.29
N LYS A 254 -10.51 0.16 -11.38
CA LYS A 254 -11.77 -0.50 -11.79
C LYS A 254 -12.83 -0.43 -10.69
N GLU A 255 -12.40 -0.67 -9.45
CA GLU A 255 -13.25 -0.57 -8.28
C GLU A 255 -12.46 0.02 -7.13
N ARG A 256 -13.16 0.76 -6.27
CA ARG A 256 -12.67 1.11 -4.95
C ARG A 256 -13.19 0.10 -3.95
N VAL A 257 -12.29 -0.51 -3.21
CA VAL A 257 -12.63 -1.40 -2.10
C VAL A 257 -12.49 -0.62 -0.80
N ALA A 258 -13.53 -0.61 0.03
CA ALA A 258 -13.51 0.12 1.30
C ALA A 258 -12.60 -0.56 2.31
N MET A 259 -11.79 0.23 3.03
CA MET A 259 -10.97 -0.23 4.14
C MET A 259 -11.69 0.07 5.45
N VAL A 260 -12.62 -0.79 5.87
CA VAL A 260 -13.41 -0.54 7.08
C VAL A 260 -12.55 -0.80 8.33
N PRO A 261 -12.44 0.16 9.28
CA PRO A 261 -11.75 -0.08 10.55
C PRO A 261 -12.33 -1.30 11.28
N LEU A 262 -11.47 -2.23 11.71
CA LEU A 262 -11.92 -3.46 12.39
C LEU A 262 -12.72 -3.15 13.66
N ALA A 263 -12.32 -2.11 14.39
CA ALA A 263 -13.02 -1.61 15.57
C ALA A 263 -14.51 -1.31 15.33
N TRP A 264 -14.89 -0.90 14.11
CA TRP A 264 -16.28 -0.57 13.75
C TRP A 264 -17.11 -1.78 13.33
N THR A 265 -16.46 -2.86 12.91
CA THR A 265 -17.16 -4.10 12.52
C THR A 265 -17.66 -4.91 13.71
N GLY A 266 -17.37 -4.46 14.94
CA GLY A 266 -17.66 -5.19 16.19
C GLY A 266 -16.81 -6.46 16.38
N LYS A 267 -15.90 -6.78 15.45
CA LYS A 267 -15.16 -8.05 15.38
C LYS A 267 -13.67 -7.89 15.68
N GLY A 268 -13.36 -7.26 16.81
CA GLY A 268 -11.99 -6.99 17.25
C GLY A 268 -11.53 -5.57 16.94
N GLY A 269 -10.22 -5.36 16.90
CA GLY A 269 -9.59 -4.07 16.61
C GLY A 269 -9.22 -3.22 17.84
N ILE A 270 -8.40 -2.20 17.62
CA ILE A 270 -7.91 -1.26 18.63
C ILE A 270 -9.10 -0.38 19.05
N LYS A 271 -9.50 -0.55 20.30
CA LYS A 271 -10.49 0.31 20.95
C LYS A 271 -9.74 1.28 21.87
N SER A 272 -9.57 2.51 21.40
CA SER A 272 -9.06 3.62 22.19
C SER A 272 -9.76 4.92 21.80
N GLU A 273 -9.84 5.85 22.75
CA GLU A 273 -10.32 7.20 22.50
C GLU A 273 -9.45 7.91 21.45
N GLU A 274 -8.13 7.75 21.54
CA GLU A 274 -7.15 8.29 20.60
C GLU A 274 -7.39 7.83 19.14
N VAL A 275 -7.69 6.54 18.90
CA VAL A 275 -8.06 6.06 17.54
C VAL A 275 -9.37 6.71 17.09
N GLY A 276 -10.35 6.86 17.99
CA GLY A 276 -11.62 7.50 17.70
C GLY A 276 -11.45 8.93 17.20
N ASP A 277 -10.67 9.74 17.91
CA ASP A 277 -10.40 11.14 17.55
C ASP A 277 -9.59 11.26 16.26
N TYR A 278 -8.65 10.34 16.06
CA TYR A 278 -7.89 10.25 14.82
C TYR A 278 -8.79 9.91 13.61
N LEU A 279 -9.70 8.95 13.74
CA LEU A 279 -10.66 8.58 12.69
C LEU A 279 -11.66 9.70 12.43
N ARG A 280 -12.13 10.39 13.47
CA ARG A 280 -13.00 11.57 13.35
C ARG A 280 -12.33 12.68 12.54
N THR A 281 -11.08 13.02 12.89
CA THR A 281 -10.28 14.01 12.16
C THR A 281 -10.11 13.64 10.69
N LYS A 282 -9.88 12.36 10.39
CA LYS A 282 -9.78 11.83 9.02
C LYS A 282 -11.06 12.04 8.19
N ILE A 283 -12.23 11.99 8.82
CA ILE A 283 -13.53 12.12 8.14
C ILE A 283 -13.92 13.57 8.02
N GLU A 284 -13.98 14.27 9.15
CA GLU A 284 -14.51 15.64 9.25
C GLU A 284 -13.56 16.67 8.62
N LYS A 285 -12.25 16.55 8.89
CA LYS A 285 -11.26 17.54 8.45
C LYS A 285 -10.55 17.16 7.14
N MET A 286 -10.56 15.89 6.74
CA MET A 286 -9.78 15.38 5.60
C MET A 286 -10.60 14.67 4.51
N GLY A 287 -11.93 14.62 4.65
CA GLY A 287 -12.83 14.18 3.59
C GLY A 287 -12.74 12.69 3.25
N HIS A 288 -12.25 11.83 4.15
CA HIS A 288 -12.24 10.39 3.91
C HIS A 288 -13.66 9.81 3.79
N MET A 289 -13.85 8.90 2.83
CA MET A 289 -15.12 8.24 2.49
C MET A 289 -15.49 7.12 3.46
N LEU A 290 -15.50 7.42 4.76
CA LEU A 290 -15.97 6.52 5.81
C LEU A 290 -17.29 7.05 6.36
N ARG A 291 -18.33 6.21 6.34
CA ARG A 291 -19.56 6.48 7.10
C ARG A 291 -19.34 5.92 8.50
N ILE A 292 -19.40 6.77 9.51
CA ILE A 292 -19.46 6.31 10.91
C ILE A 292 -20.84 5.68 11.06
N GLU A 293 -20.90 4.36 11.17
CA GLU A 293 -22.10 3.71 11.71
C GLU A 293 -22.09 4.00 13.21
N THR A 294 -22.82 5.04 13.62
CA THR A 294 -23.15 5.22 15.03
C THR A 294 -23.90 3.97 15.47
N ALA A 295 -23.27 3.16 16.31
CA ALA A 295 -23.96 2.13 17.06
C ALA A 295 -25.10 2.82 17.83
N GLN A 296 -26.34 2.49 17.49
CA GLN A 296 -27.50 2.73 18.36
C GLN A 296 -27.48 1.74 19.50
#